data_AF-A0A519M9X6-F1
#
_entry.id   AF-A0A519M9X6-F1
#
_cell.length_a   1.000
_cell.length_b   1.000
_cell.length_c   1.000
_cell.angle_alpha   90.00
_cell.angle_beta   90.00
_cell.angle_gamma   90.00
#
_symmetry.space_group_name_H-M   'P 1'
#
loop_
_entity.id
_entity.type
_entity.pdbx_description
1 polymer ?
#
loop_
_entity_poly.entity_id
_entity_poly.type
_entity_poly.pdbx_seq_one_letter_code
_entity_poly.pdbx_strand_id
1 'polypeptide(L)'
;MDNYTLVFVFDGNFDLPNDPEVRDKKVPEMVCEKFEERAFELVDFNLTQHYDDNYVEEYISDPYRHRSVVEIKLKLDMQALKSRDAIFDRALEALKKNKLTLCSAFENDNKKFDMLQSIICFEEKTFVDAASEIPATE
;
A
#
# COMPACT_ATOMS: atom_id res chain seq x y z
N MET A 1 -5.48 9.72 -16.76
CA MET A 1 -5.07 8.77 -15.72
C MET A 1 -5.05 9.55 -14.44
N ASP A 2 -5.88 9.17 -13.50
CA ASP A 2 -6.01 9.87 -12.23
C ASP A 2 -5.35 9.02 -11.14
N ASN A 3 -4.94 9.68 -10.06
CA ASN A 3 -4.27 9.03 -8.94
C ASN A 3 -5.34 8.45 -8.03
N TYR A 4 -5.23 7.16 -7.76
CA TYR A 4 -6.11 6.45 -6.83
C TYR A 4 -5.29 5.86 -5.70
N THR A 5 -5.85 5.94 -4.50
CA THR A 5 -5.39 5.21 -3.33
C THR A 5 -6.23 3.94 -3.25
N LEU A 6 -5.56 2.78 -3.25
CA LEU A 6 -6.18 1.48 -3.11
C LEU A 6 -5.81 0.89 -1.76
N VAL A 7 -6.78 0.28 -1.08
CA VAL A 7 -6.54 -0.41 0.17
C VAL A 7 -6.83 -1.89 0.04
N PHE A 8 -5.80 -2.66 0.35
CA PHE A 8 -5.86 -4.10 0.38
C PHE A 8 -5.63 -4.59 1.80
N VAL A 9 -6.31 -5.66 2.18
CA VAL A 9 -6.18 -6.25 3.52
C VAL A 9 -5.82 -7.72 3.44
N PHE A 10 -5.14 -8.20 4.47
CA PHE A 10 -4.79 -9.61 4.63
C PHE A 10 -4.84 -9.98 6.11
N ASP A 11 -5.52 -11.08 6.41
CA ASP A 11 -5.74 -11.57 7.77
C ASP A 11 -4.81 -12.72 8.19
N GLY A 12 -3.85 -13.08 7.34
CA GLY A 12 -2.85 -14.09 7.68
C GLY A 12 -1.65 -13.54 8.45
N ASN A 13 -0.63 -14.37 8.61
CA ASN A 13 0.64 -13.95 9.22
C ASN A 13 1.45 -13.13 8.22
N PHE A 14 1.80 -11.91 8.60
CA PHE A 14 2.62 -11.01 7.80
C PHE A 14 3.48 -10.14 8.75
N ASP A 15 4.56 -10.73 9.22
CA ASP A 15 5.46 -10.07 10.16
C ASP A 15 6.48 -9.22 9.40
N LEU A 16 6.68 -7.97 9.82
CA LEU A 16 7.63 -7.09 9.17
C LEU A 16 9.05 -7.35 9.67
N PRO A 17 10.08 -7.29 8.81
CA PRO A 17 11.45 -7.33 9.27
C PRO A 17 11.77 -6.16 10.22
N ASN A 18 12.36 -6.47 11.37
CA ASN A 18 12.77 -5.45 12.35
C ASN A 18 13.84 -4.48 11.83
N ASP A 19 14.71 -4.96 10.93
CA ASP A 19 15.79 -4.17 10.34
C ASP A 19 15.25 -3.30 9.17
N PRO A 20 15.43 -1.97 9.20
CA PRO A 20 14.94 -1.08 8.15
C PRO A 20 15.50 -1.37 6.74
N GLU A 21 16.80 -1.64 6.61
CA GLU A 21 17.43 -1.88 5.30
C GLU A 21 16.96 -3.20 4.68
N VAL A 22 16.69 -4.20 5.53
CA VAL A 22 16.10 -5.46 5.12
C VAL A 22 14.61 -5.29 4.78
N ARG A 23 13.88 -4.52 5.59
CA ARG A 23 12.45 -4.24 5.40
C ARG A 23 12.18 -3.58 4.04
N ASP A 24 12.95 -2.55 3.69
CA ASP A 24 12.76 -1.82 2.44
C ASP A 24 12.97 -2.69 1.19
N LYS A 25 13.77 -3.74 1.30
CA LYS A 25 14.03 -4.69 0.22
C LYS A 25 13.05 -5.86 0.21
N LYS A 26 12.77 -6.45 1.38
CA LYS A 26 11.97 -7.67 1.50
C LYS A 26 10.47 -7.44 1.51
N VAL A 27 9.99 -6.34 2.09
CA VAL A 27 8.54 -6.07 2.16
C VAL A 27 7.90 -5.99 0.78
N PRO A 28 8.48 -5.29 -0.21
CA PRO A 28 7.96 -5.32 -1.59
C PRO A 28 7.87 -6.73 -2.17
N GLU A 29 8.87 -7.59 -1.92
CA GLU A 29 8.89 -8.98 -2.39
C GLU A 29 7.77 -9.79 -1.71
N MET A 30 7.65 -9.71 -0.39
CA MET A 30 6.62 -10.39 0.40
C MET A 30 5.20 -9.97 0.00
N VAL A 31 4.99 -8.66 -0.22
CA VAL A 31 3.69 -8.15 -0.68
C VAL A 31 3.40 -8.66 -2.10
N CYS A 32 4.39 -8.64 -3.00
CA CYS A 32 4.22 -9.16 -4.35
C CYS A 32 3.84 -10.65 -4.36
N GLU A 33 4.53 -11.49 -3.59
CA GLU A 33 4.19 -12.92 -3.46
C GLU A 33 2.75 -13.12 -3.00
N LYS A 34 2.30 -12.38 -1.99
CA LYS A 34 0.91 -12.46 -1.48
C LYS A 34 -0.12 -11.95 -2.47
N PHE A 35 0.21 -10.96 -3.29
CA PHE A 35 -0.64 -10.54 -4.40
C PHE A 35 -0.73 -11.62 -5.49
N GLU A 36 0.37 -12.33 -5.80
CA GLU A 36 0.35 -13.45 -6.76
C GLU A 36 -0.52 -14.61 -6.28
N GLU A 37 -0.51 -14.88 -4.98
CA GLU A 37 -1.40 -15.86 -4.33
C GLU A 37 -2.87 -15.41 -4.27
N ARG A 38 -3.19 -14.18 -4.70
CA ARG A 38 -4.49 -13.51 -4.48
C ARG A 38 -4.94 -13.56 -3.01
N ALA A 39 -3.98 -13.47 -2.09
CA ALA A 39 -4.24 -13.53 -0.65
C ALA A 39 -4.81 -12.21 -0.10
N PHE A 40 -4.55 -11.10 -0.80
CA PHE A 40 -5.07 -9.78 -0.46
C PHE A 40 -6.48 -9.56 -1.00
N GLU A 41 -7.33 -8.92 -0.19
CA GLU A 41 -8.65 -8.47 -0.59
C GLU A 41 -8.68 -6.95 -0.76
N LEU A 42 -9.22 -6.46 -1.88
CA LEU A 42 -9.46 -5.04 -2.10
C LEU A 42 -10.71 -4.60 -1.34
N VAL A 43 -10.52 -3.83 -0.27
CA VAL A 43 -11.62 -3.35 0.59
C VAL A 43 -12.07 -1.94 0.24
N ASP A 44 -11.15 -1.10 -0.25
CA ASP A 44 -11.48 0.27 -0.64
C ASP A 44 -10.61 0.78 -1.78
N PHE A 45 -11.14 1.71 -2.57
CA PHE A 45 -10.39 2.48 -3.54
C PHE A 45 -11.05 3.84 -3.78
N ASN A 46 -10.25 4.91 -3.76
CA ASN A 46 -10.76 6.26 -3.98
C ASN A 46 -9.73 7.13 -4.70
N LEU A 47 -10.19 8.24 -5.29
CA LEU A 47 -9.30 9.25 -5.85
C LEU A 47 -8.40 9.78 -4.73
N THR A 48 -7.07 9.79 -4.95
CA THR A 48 -6.09 10.20 -3.93
C THR A 48 -6.33 11.64 -3.47
N GLN A 49 -6.89 12.52 -4.31
CA GLN A 49 -7.24 13.89 -3.92
C GLN A 49 -8.36 13.97 -2.87
N HIS A 50 -9.12 12.90 -2.69
CA HIS A 50 -10.16 12.77 -1.66
C HIS A 50 -9.69 11.93 -0.47
N TYR A 51 -8.43 11.51 -0.48
CA TYR A 51 -7.84 10.70 0.58
C TYR A 51 -7.08 11.64 1.52
N ASP A 52 -7.53 11.73 2.77
CA ASP A 52 -6.84 12.47 3.82
C ASP A 52 -5.62 11.65 4.28
N ASP A 53 -4.45 12.26 4.46
CA ASP A 53 -3.26 11.53 4.94
C ASP A 53 -3.49 10.91 6.35
N ASN A 54 -4.51 11.37 7.09
CA ASN A 54 -4.92 10.80 8.37
C ASN A 54 -5.76 9.52 8.26
N TYR A 55 -6.09 9.03 7.06
CA TYR A 55 -6.92 7.82 6.88
C TYR A 55 -6.25 6.55 7.44
N VAL A 56 -4.92 6.54 7.53
CA VAL A 56 -4.16 5.50 8.22
C VAL A 56 -4.57 5.39 9.70
N GLU A 57 -4.92 6.51 10.35
CA GLU A 57 -5.39 6.54 11.74
C GLU A 57 -6.78 5.90 11.91
N GLU A 58 -7.62 5.92 10.86
CA GLU A 58 -8.92 5.24 10.87
C GLU A 58 -8.73 3.72 10.94
N TYR A 59 -7.81 3.16 10.14
CA TYR A 59 -7.45 1.73 10.22
C TYR A 59 -6.78 1.35 11.55
N ILE A 60 -5.98 2.27 12.11
CA ILE A 60 -5.38 2.12 13.45
C ILE A 60 -6.45 2.16 14.54
N SER A 61 -7.65 2.65 14.29
CA SER A 61 -8.72 2.82 15.29
C SER A 61 -9.89 1.84 15.12
N ASP A 62 -10.00 1.18 13.96
CA ASP A 62 -11.08 0.25 13.62
C ASP A 62 -11.13 -0.96 14.59
N PRO A 63 -12.32 -1.41 15.03
CA PRO A 63 -12.51 -2.67 15.77
C PRO A 63 -12.51 -3.95 14.92
N TYR A 64 -12.64 -3.89 13.59
CA TYR A 64 -12.61 -5.03 12.64
C TYR A 64 -11.21 -5.26 12.05
N ARG A 65 -10.16 -4.98 12.83
CA ARG A 65 -8.80 -4.86 12.30
C ARG A 65 -8.34 -6.09 11.55
N HIS A 66 -7.87 -5.84 10.33
CA HIS A 66 -7.10 -6.81 9.60
C HIS A 66 -5.66 -6.84 10.09
N ARG A 67 -5.05 -8.02 10.09
CA ARG A 67 -3.64 -8.19 10.52
C ARG A 67 -2.67 -7.41 9.65
N SER A 68 -3.02 -7.18 8.39
CA SER A 68 -2.20 -6.41 7.47
C SER A 68 -3.05 -5.55 6.57
N VAL A 69 -2.61 -4.31 6.41
CA VAL A 69 -3.20 -3.31 5.52
C VAL A 69 -2.11 -2.84 4.58
N VAL A 70 -2.37 -2.96 3.28
CA VAL A 70 -1.50 -2.50 2.21
C VAL A 70 -2.22 -1.40 1.44
N GLU A 71 -1.68 -0.18 1.54
CA GLU A 71 -2.12 0.94 0.75
C GLU A 71 -1.22 1.10 -0.48
N ILE A 72 -1.83 1.27 -1.65
CA ILE A 72 -1.11 1.52 -2.89
C ILE A 72 -1.68 2.75 -3.58
N LYS A 73 -0.87 3.79 -3.73
CA LYS A 73 -1.21 4.96 -4.55
C LYS A 73 -0.66 4.77 -5.96
N LEU A 74 -1.55 4.64 -6.94
CA LEU A 74 -1.17 4.45 -8.34
C LEU A 74 -2.11 5.15 -9.31
N LYS A 75 -1.62 5.38 -10.52
CA LYS A 75 -2.45 5.86 -11.62
C LYS A 75 -3.30 4.74 -12.19
N LEU A 76 -4.61 4.93 -12.12
CA LEU A 76 -5.58 4.08 -12.80
C LEU A 76 -6.13 4.76 -14.06
N ASP A 77 -6.45 3.93 -15.05
CA ASP A 77 -7.21 4.33 -16.21
C ASP A 77 -8.64 3.77 -16.16
N MET A 78 -9.47 4.19 -17.11
CA MET A 78 -10.85 3.70 -17.21
C MET A 78 -10.96 2.20 -17.44
N GLN A 79 -9.90 1.51 -17.88
CA GLN A 79 -9.93 0.06 -18.05
C GLN A 79 -9.73 -0.65 -16.70
N ALA A 80 -8.79 -0.18 -15.90
CA ALA A 80 -8.54 -0.70 -14.57
C ALA A 80 -9.75 -0.49 -13.64
N LEU A 81 -10.46 0.63 -13.76
CA LEU A 81 -11.65 0.93 -12.95
C LEU A 81 -12.90 0.11 -13.30
N LYS A 82 -12.84 -0.78 -14.31
CA LYS A 82 -14.01 -1.58 -14.73
C LYS A 82 -14.41 -2.65 -13.72
N SER A 83 -13.46 -3.19 -12.96
CA SER A 83 -13.71 -4.25 -12.00
C SER A 83 -12.64 -4.28 -10.92
N ARG A 84 -12.99 -4.86 -9.76
CA ARG A 84 -12.03 -5.09 -8.67
C ARG A 84 -10.85 -5.94 -9.13
N ASP A 85 -11.11 -6.96 -9.95
CA ASP A 85 -10.05 -7.80 -10.52
C ASP A 85 -9.10 -6.99 -11.42
N ALA A 86 -9.61 -6.05 -12.23
CA ALA A 86 -8.77 -5.22 -13.08
C ALA A 86 -7.91 -4.23 -12.26
N ILE A 87 -8.46 -3.70 -11.15
CA ILE A 87 -7.70 -2.90 -10.17
C ILE A 87 -6.59 -3.74 -9.55
N PHE A 88 -6.93 -4.96 -9.09
CA PHE A 88 -5.98 -5.89 -8.48
C PHE A 88 -4.85 -6.24 -9.46
N ASP A 89 -5.19 -6.63 -10.68
CA ASP A 89 -4.23 -7.01 -11.71
C ASP A 89 -3.30 -5.84 -12.07
N ARG A 90 -3.82 -4.60 -12.10
CA ARG A 90 -3.03 -3.39 -12.32
C ARG A 90 -2.06 -3.10 -11.17
N ALA A 91 -2.47 -3.32 -9.93
CA ALA A 91 -1.62 -3.19 -8.74
C ALA A 91 -0.52 -4.26 -8.71
N LEU A 92 -0.87 -5.53 -8.98
CA LEU A 92 0.08 -6.62 -9.10
C LEU A 92 1.09 -6.35 -10.23
N GLU A 93 0.63 -5.86 -11.38
CA GLU A 93 1.54 -5.48 -12.47
C GLU A 93 2.52 -4.39 -12.05
N ALA A 94 2.07 -3.40 -11.29
CA ALA A 94 2.91 -2.33 -10.77
C ALA A 94 3.98 -2.84 -9.80
N LEU A 95 3.61 -3.76 -8.90
CA LEU A 95 4.54 -4.46 -8.00
C LEU A 95 5.60 -5.24 -8.81
N LYS A 96 5.17 -6.10 -9.74
CA LYS A 96 6.07 -6.93 -10.56
C LYS A 96 7.04 -6.13 -11.41
N LYS A 97 6.58 -5.01 -11.98
CA LYS A 97 7.42 -4.13 -12.81
C LYS A 97 8.30 -3.20 -11.96
N ASN A 98 8.31 -3.36 -10.63
CA ASN A 98 9.02 -2.50 -9.69
C ASN A 98 8.71 -1.01 -9.96
N LYS A 99 7.44 -0.72 -10.26
CA LYS A 99 6.94 0.65 -10.50
C LYS A 99 6.49 1.33 -9.22
N LEU A 100 6.40 0.59 -8.11
CA LEU A 100 6.04 1.11 -6.80
C LEU A 100 7.31 1.26 -5.94
N THR A 101 7.31 2.28 -5.10
CA THR A 101 8.29 2.50 -4.04
C THR A 101 7.60 2.26 -2.71
N LEU A 102 8.26 1.55 -1.80
CA LEU A 102 7.81 1.45 -0.42
C LEU A 102 8.04 2.80 0.25
N CYS A 103 6.97 3.47 0.67
CA CYS A 103 7.04 4.76 1.34
C CYS A 103 7.12 4.59 2.86
N SER A 104 6.35 3.64 3.40
CA SER A 104 6.37 3.31 4.82
C SER A 104 5.96 1.87 5.05
N ALA A 105 6.53 1.26 6.08
CA ALA A 105 6.14 -0.06 6.58
C ALA A 105 6.38 -0.09 8.09
N PHE A 106 5.32 -0.21 8.87
CA PHE A 106 5.41 -0.24 10.32
C PHE A 106 4.35 -1.15 10.94
N GLU A 107 4.66 -1.63 12.14
CA GLU A 107 3.75 -2.43 12.92
C GLU A 107 3.11 -1.55 13.99
N ASN A 108 1.79 -1.64 14.08
CA ASN A 108 0.99 -1.02 15.12
C ASN A 108 0.59 -2.09 16.12
N ASP A 109 1.28 -2.14 17.27
CA ASP A 109 0.90 -2.98 18.39
C ASP A 109 -0.30 -2.37 19.12
N ASN A 110 -1.49 -2.89 18.85
CA ASN A 110 -2.66 -2.49 19.57
C ASN A 110 -2.92 -3.41 20.77
N LYS A 111 -2.39 -2.98 21.92
CA LYS A 111 -2.57 -3.64 23.23
C LYS A 111 -4.02 -3.81 23.67
N LYS A 112 -4.95 -2.98 23.17
CA LYS A 112 -6.38 -3.10 23.51
C LYS A 112 -7.02 -4.32 22.85
N PHE A 113 -6.52 -4.72 21.69
CA PHE A 113 -7.03 -5.84 20.90
C PHE A 113 -6.08 -7.03 20.85
N ASP A 114 -4.95 -6.97 21.58
CA ASP A 114 -3.87 -7.98 21.58
C ASP A 114 -3.45 -8.38 20.16
N MET A 115 -3.33 -7.37 19.29
CA MET A 115 -3.10 -7.57 17.87
C MET A 115 -1.99 -6.67 17.35
N LEU A 116 -1.03 -7.30 16.68
CA LEU A 116 -0.02 -6.63 15.87
C LEU A 116 -0.58 -6.43 14.46
N GLN A 117 -0.67 -5.18 14.03
CA GLN A 117 -1.16 -4.81 12.71
C GLN A 117 -0.02 -4.27 11.85
N SER A 118 0.23 -4.88 10.71
CA SER A 118 1.21 -4.44 9.73
C SER A 118 0.59 -3.44 8.77
N ILE A 119 1.09 -2.21 8.72
CA ILE A 119 0.64 -1.16 7.81
C ILE A 119 1.76 -0.88 6.82
N ILE A 120 1.45 -0.99 5.54
CA ILE A 120 2.42 -0.92 4.45
C ILE A 120 1.88 0.02 3.38
N CYS A 121 2.64 1.05 3.03
CA CYS A 121 2.23 2.03 2.03
C CYS A 121 3.20 2.04 0.85
N PHE A 122 2.66 1.93 -0.36
CA PHE A 122 3.37 2.04 -1.62
C PHE A 122 2.86 3.22 -2.43
N GLU A 123 3.78 3.85 -3.18
CA GLU A 123 3.42 4.86 -4.18
C GLU A 123 4.13 4.59 -5.51
N GLU A 124 3.47 4.88 -6.62
CA GLU A 124 4.08 4.78 -7.95
C GLU A 124 5.30 5.71 -8.09
N LYS A 125 6.43 5.22 -8.63
CA LYS A 125 7.71 5.95 -8.71
C LYS A 125 7.62 7.33 -9.35
N THR A 126 6.68 7.53 -10.27
CA THR A 126 6.41 8.86 -10.86
C THR A 126 5.94 9.91 -9.85
N PHE A 127 5.51 9.54 -8.65
CA PHE A 127 5.22 10.47 -7.56
C PHE A 127 6.50 10.92 -6.83
N VAL A 128 7.52 10.06 -6.75
CA VAL A 128 8.78 10.33 -6.06
C VAL A 128 9.69 11.25 -6.89
N ASP A 129 9.68 11.11 -8.22
CA ASP A 129 10.43 12.00 -9.12
C ASP A 129 9.93 13.45 -9.07
N ALA A 130 8.61 13.66 -8.94
CA ALA A 130 8.02 15.01 -8.87
C ALA A 130 8.35 15.76 -7.56
N ALA A 131 8.71 15.04 -6.48
CA ALA A 131 9.12 15.64 -5.21
C ALA A 131 10.64 15.88 -5.13
N SER A 132 11.43 15.38 -6.10
CA SER A 132 12.89 15.58 -6.15
C SER A 132 13.33 16.73 -7.07
N GLU A 133 12.40 17.40 -7.75
CA GLU A 133 12.69 18.65 -8.46
C GLU A 133 12.64 19.83 -7.49
N ILE A 134 13.67 19.94 -6.64
CA ILE A 134 14.00 21.22 -6.01
C ILE A 134 14.66 22.06 -7.11
N PRO A 135 14.09 23.21 -7.53
CA PRO A 135 14.84 24.11 -8.38
C PRO A 135 16.04 24.60 -7.59
N ALA A 136 17.23 24.14 -7.95
CA ALA A 136 18.47 24.76 -7.53
C ALA A 136 18.39 26.24 -7.93
N THR A 137 18.11 27.07 -6.94
CA THR A 137 18.10 28.52 -7.08
C THR A 137 19.46 28.98 -6.59
N GLU A 138 20.06 29.84 -7.42
CA GLU A 138 21.35 30.57 -7.30
C GLU A 138 22.58 29.90 -7.92
#